data_AF-A0A0X2NM72-F1
#
_entry.id   AF-A0A0X2NM72-F1
#
_cell.length_a   1.000
_cell.length_b   1.000
_cell.length_c   1.000
_cell.angle_alpha   90.00
_cell.angle_beta   90.00
_cell.angle_gamma   90.00
#
_symmetry.space_group_name_H-M   'P 1'
#
loop_
_entity.id
_entity.type
_entity.pdbx_description
1 polymer ?
#
loop_
_entity_poly.entity_id
_entity_poly.type
_entity_poly.pdbx_seq_one_letter_code
_entity_poly.pdbx_strand_id
1 'polypeptide(L)'
;MPDQKPRGYEEESAPVPSGEESSSGQGKTIAVGAAVAAALVLIVAIVLAVMQHRHDEAAEREAAAVSASQAAEMSRSAEASREAEEEREAEESRAAEASREAEESRAAEASREAREEREAQRSRAAEASREADAEREQEPEEPVRSAWPDPPFPAQGNLEWATNGPYQSMWTCNQTADGHYGNINTSNCFTGPDGGVYFYMLRQAAR
;
A
#
# COMPACT_ATOMS: atom_id res chain seq x y z
N MET A 1 -7.54 -35.89 -51.91
CA MET A 1 -8.77 -36.57 -52.38
C MET A 1 -9.84 -36.32 -51.32
N PRO A 2 -11.12 -36.05 -51.67
CA PRO A 2 -11.86 -36.59 -52.82
C PRO A 2 -11.87 -35.59 -53.99
N ASP A 3 -11.76 -35.96 -55.27
CA ASP A 3 -12.37 -37.06 -56.04
C ASP A 3 -13.86 -36.85 -56.30
N GLN A 4 -14.18 -36.29 -57.49
CA GLN A 4 -15.38 -36.64 -58.24
C GLN A 4 -15.32 -36.09 -59.68
N LYS A 5 -15.03 -37.00 -60.61
CA LYS A 5 -15.49 -37.03 -62.01
C LYS A 5 -16.48 -38.23 -62.10
N PRO A 6 -17.16 -38.52 -63.22
CA PRO A 6 -17.99 -37.74 -64.16
C PRO A 6 -19.46 -38.24 -64.15
N ARG A 7 -20.34 -37.62 -64.95
CA ARG A 7 -21.51 -38.33 -65.50
C ARG A 7 -21.80 -37.82 -66.91
N GLY A 8 -21.70 -38.71 -67.89
CA GLY A 8 -22.17 -38.52 -69.26
C GLY A 8 -23.44 -39.34 -69.50
N TYR A 9 -24.21 -38.94 -70.51
CA TYR A 9 -25.25 -39.69 -71.25
C TYR A 9 -25.30 -39.02 -72.66
N GLU A 10 -24.93 -39.73 -73.74
CA GLU A 10 -25.81 -40.44 -74.70
C GLU A 10 -26.79 -39.48 -75.41
N GLU A 11 -26.53 -39.10 -76.66
CA GLU A 11 -26.91 -39.80 -77.92
C GLU A 11 -28.43 -39.77 -78.17
N GLU A 12 -28.90 -38.93 -79.10
CA GLU A 12 -30.11 -39.24 -79.87
C GLU A 12 -30.08 -38.59 -81.25
N SER A 13 -30.11 -39.46 -82.26
CA SER A 13 -30.28 -39.16 -83.68
C SER A 13 -31.67 -38.58 -83.96
N ALA A 14 -31.76 -37.64 -84.91
CA ALA A 14 -33.05 -37.32 -85.53
C ALA A 14 -32.86 -36.89 -87.00
N PRO A 15 -33.90 -37.09 -87.83
CA PRO A 15 -33.75 -37.63 -89.19
C PRO A 15 -33.75 -36.55 -90.28
N VAL A 16 -33.26 -36.96 -91.45
CA VAL A 16 -33.50 -36.30 -92.73
C VAL A 16 -34.98 -36.45 -93.11
N PRO A 17 -35.65 -35.37 -93.57
CA PRO A 17 -36.76 -35.52 -94.50
C PRO A 17 -36.47 -34.87 -95.85
N SER A 18 -36.73 -35.68 -96.86
CA SER A 18 -36.73 -35.41 -98.29
C SER A 18 -38.07 -34.80 -98.72
N GLY A 19 -38.06 -33.90 -99.72
CA GLY A 19 -39.25 -33.43 -100.46
C GLY A 19 -40.19 -32.56 -99.62
N GLU A 20 -40.96 -31.61 -100.13
CA GLU A 20 -41.64 -31.54 -101.41
C GLU A 20 -41.85 -30.05 -101.79
N GLU A 21 -41.76 -29.77 -103.08
CA GLU A 21 -42.21 -28.52 -103.69
C GLU A 21 -43.74 -28.43 -103.60
N SER A 22 -44.29 -27.33 -103.05
CA SER A 22 -45.67 -26.95 -103.38
C SER A 22 -46.00 -25.49 -103.07
N SER A 23 -46.33 -24.77 -104.14
CA SER A 23 -47.53 -23.94 -104.26
C SER A 23 -47.79 -22.83 -103.23
N SER A 24 -47.61 -21.58 -103.64
CA SER A 24 -48.74 -20.66 -103.93
C SER A 24 -48.35 -19.18 -103.81
N GLY A 25 -48.64 -18.41 -104.85
CA GLY A 25 -48.37 -16.99 -104.98
C GLY A 25 -49.31 -16.07 -104.19
N GLN A 26 -49.58 -16.36 -102.91
CA GLN A 26 -50.44 -15.52 -102.05
C GLN A 26 -49.94 -15.35 -100.59
N GLY A 27 -48.68 -15.67 -100.27
CA GLY A 27 -48.15 -15.69 -98.88
C GLY A 27 -47.40 -14.46 -98.36
N LYS A 28 -47.17 -13.41 -99.18
CA LYS A 28 -46.31 -12.28 -98.78
C LYS A 28 -46.90 -11.37 -97.70
N THR A 29 -48.22 -11.28 -97.57
CA THR A 29 -48.87 -10.44 -96.55
C THR A 29 -48.95 -11.12 -95.18
N ILE A 30 -49.09 -12.45 -95.13
CA ILE A 30 -49.13 -13.21 -93.88
C ILE A 30 -47.73 -13.30 -93.24
N ALA A 31 -46.68 -13.43 -94.04
CA ALA A 31 -45.29 -13.47 -93.57
C ALA A 31 -44.84 -12.15 -92.91
N VAL A 32 -45.28 -11.00 -93.43
CA VAL A 32 -44.99 -9.68 -92.83
C VAL A 32 -45.71 -9.51 -91.49
N GLY A 33 -46.96 -9.96 -91.39
CA GLY A 33 -47.72 -9.95 -90.13
C GLY A 33 -47.05 -10.78 -89.02
N ALA A 34 -46.55 -11.97 -89.35
CA ALA A 34 -45.83 -12.82 -88.40
C ALA A 34 -44.49 -12.21 -87.95
N ALA A 35 -43.74 -11.57 -88.85
CA ALA A 35 -42.48 -10.90 -88.52
C ALA A 35 -42.68 -9.70 -87.60
N VAL A 36 -43.74 -8.90 -87.81
CA VAL A 36 -44.09 -7.78 -86.94
C VAL A 36 -44.54 -8.27 -85.56
N ALA A 37 -45.35 -9.33 -85.49
CA ALA A 37 -45.75 -9.92 -84.21
C ALA A 37 -44.54 -10.47 -83.43
N ALA A 38 -43.62 -11.16 -84.09
CA ALA A 38 -42.38 -11.65 -83.48
C ALA A 38 -41.49 -10.50 -82.98
N ALA A 39 -41.37 -9.41 -83.75
CA ALA A 39 -40.62 -8.23 -83.34
C ALA A 39 -41.25 -7.55 -82.11
N LEU A 40 -42.58 -7.44 -82.05
CA LEU A 40 -43.27 -6.89 -80.87
C LEU A 40 -43.08 -7.76 -79.63
N VAL A 41 -43.16 -9.08 -79.76
CA VAL A 41 -42.90 -10.01 -78.65
C VAL A 41 -41.46 -9.88 -78.16
N LEU A 42 -40.49 -9.76 -79.07
CA LEU A 42 -39.09 -9.54 -78.71
C LEU A 42 -38.89 -8.20 -77.98
N ILE A 43 -39.52 -7.12 -78.45
CA ILE A 43 -39.46 -5.81 -77.80
C ILE A 43 -40.04 -5.90 -76.39
N VAL A 44 -41.20 -6.55 -76.21
CA VAL A 44 -41.80 -6.74 -74.88
C VAL A 44 -40.88 -7.57 -73.97
N ALA A 45 -40.28 -8.64 -74.48
CA ALA A 45 -39.33 -9.46 -73.71
C ALA A 45 -38.10 -8.65 -73.26
N ILE A 46 -37.54 -7.80 -74.14
CA ILE A 46 -36.42 -6.91 -73.81
C ILE A 46 -36.85 -5.89 -72.76
N VAL A 47 -38.01 -5.27 -72.90
CA VAL A 47 -38.52 -4.28 -71.91
C VAL A 47 -38.73 -4.94 -70.55
N LEU A 48 -39.29 -6.15 -70.50
CA LEU A 48 -39.47 -6.89 -69.25
C LEU A 48 -38.12 -7.27 -68.61
N ALA A 49 -37.15 -7.72 -69.40
CA ALA A 49 -35.81 -8.02 -68.90
C ALA A 49 -35.11 -6.78 -68.33
N VAL A 50 -35.25 -5.62 -68.99
CA VAL A 50 -34.71 -4.34 -68.49
C VAL A 50 -35.42 -3.90 -67.21
N MET A 51 -36.74 -4.05 -67.12
CA MET A 51 -37.51 -3.75 -65.91
C MET A 51 -37.08 -4.65 -64.75
N GLN A 52 -36.97 -5.97 -64.98
CA GLN A 52 -36.51 -6.94 -63.98
C GLN A 52 -35.10 -6.62 -63.50
N HIS A 53 -34.17 -6.36 -64.41
CA HIS A 53 -32.80 -5.99 -64.04
C HIS A 53 -32.74 -4.72 -63.16
N ARG A 54 -33.57 -3.71 -63.45
CA ARG A 54 -33.65 -2.51 -62.59
C ARG A 54 -34.24 -2.79 -61.22
N HIS A 55 -35.19 -3.71 -61.10
CA HIS A 55 -35.73 -4.12 -59.81
C HIS A 55 -34.69 -4.89 -58.99
N ASP A 56 -33.92 -5.77 -59.62
CA ASP A 56 -32.84 -6.50 -58.95
C ASP A 56 -31.74 -5.54 -58.48
N GLU A 57 -31.30 -4.60 -59.32
CA GLU A 57 -30.33 -3.57 -58.93
C GLU A 57 -30.86 -2.66 -57.80
N ALA A 58 -32.15 -2.31 -57.83
CA ALA A 58 -32.76 -1.51 -56.78
C ALA A 58 -32.81 -2.28 -55.44
N ALA A 59 -33.19 -3.56 -55.48
CA ALA A 59 -33.23 -4.42 -54.30
C ALA A 59 -31.83 -4.64 -53.70
N GLU A 60 -30.80 -4.83 -54.53
CA GLU A 60 -29.42 -4.93 -54.07
C GLU A 60 -28.90 -3.63 -53.45
N ARG A 61 -29.25 -2.47 -54.02
CA ARG A 61 -28.90 -1.16 -53.44
C ARG A 61 -29.58 -0.92 -52.10
N GLU A 62 -30.85 -1.29 -51.96
CA GLU A 62 -31.56 -1.20 -50.68
C GLU A 62 -30.95 -2.14 -49.65
N ALA A 63 -30.65 -3.39 -50.01
CA ALA A 63 -29.97 -4.34 -49.12
C ALA A 63 -28.58 -3.84 -48.70
N ALA A 64 -27.81 -3.27 -49.63
CA ALA A 64 -26.50 -2.68 -49.33
C ALA A 64 -26.62 -1.44 -48.42
N ALA A 65 -27.63 -0.58 -48.64
CA ALA A 65 -27.89 0.58 -47.79
C ALA A 65 -28.29 0.16 -46.36
N VAL A 66 -29.16 -0.85 -46.23
CA VAL A 66 -29.55 -1.41 -44.92
C VAL A 66 -28.33 -2.00 -44.22
N SER A 67 -27.53 -2.82 -44.90
CA SER A 67 -26.30 -3.41 -44.34
C SER A 67 -25.30 -2.33 -43.90
N ALA A 68 -25.10 -1.29 -44.71
CA ALA A 68 -24.24 -0.16 -44.37
C ALA A 68 -24.78 0.61 -43.16
N SER A 69 -26.09 0.83 -43.07
CA SER A 69 -26.71 1.49 -41.92
C SER A 69 -26.53 0.68 -40.64
N GLN A 70 -26.73 -0.64 -40.69
CA GLN A 70 -26.55 -1.54 -39.56
C GLN A 70 -25.08 -1.59 -39.11
N ALA A 71 -24.15 -1.64 -40.05
CA ALA A 71 -22.72 -1.56 -39.74
C ALA A 71 -22.35 -0.23 -39.05
N ALA A 72 -22.91 0.89 -39.52
CA ALA A 72 -22.70 2.20 -38.90
C ALA A 72 -23.32 2.30 -37.50
N GLU A 73 -24.46 1.66 -37.25
CA GLU A 73 -25.06 1.58 -35.91
C GLU A 73 -24.24 0.71 -34.96
N MET A 74 -23.76 -0.46 -35.44
CA MET A 74 -22.87 -1.30 -34.64
C MET A 74 -21.56 -0.59 -34.31
N SER A 75 -20.99 0.18 -35.24
CA SER A 75 -19.79 0.99 -35.00
C SER A 75 -20.05 2.04 -33.92
N ARG A 76 -21.13 2.81 -34.03
CA ARG A 76 -21.50 3.81 -33.02
C ARG A 76 -21.76 3.18 -31.65
N SER A 77 -22.41 2.03 -31.61
CA SER A 77 -22.64 1.30 -30.37
C SER A 77 -21.33 0.82 -29.74
N ALA A 78 -20.38 0.34 -30.55
CA ALA A 78 -19.08 -0.10 -30.07
C ALA A 78 -18.23 1.07 -29.54
N GLU A 79 -18.28 2.23 -30.20
CA GLU A 79 -17.63 3.46 -29.71
C GLU A 79 -18.25 3.92 -28.38
N ALA A 80 -19.57 3.99 -28.30
CA ALA A 80 -20.27 4.34 -27.06
C ALA A 80 -19.95 3.37 -25.90
N SER A 81 -19.80 2.07 -26.18
CA SER A 81 -19.38 1.09 -25.17
C SER A 81 -17.94 1.32 -24.69
N ARG A 82 -17.02 1.74 -25.57
CA ARG A 82 -15.64 2.06 -25.18
C ARG A 82 -15.57 3.32 -24.35
N GLU A 83 -16.28 4.37 -24.74
CA GLU A 83 -16.36 5.62 -23.97
C GLU A 83 -16.91 5.37 -22.55
N ALA A 84 -17.95 4.54 -22.43
CA ALA A 84 -18.50 4.17 -21.13
C ALA A 84 -17.52 3.35 -20.28
N GLU A 85 -16.70 2.50 -20.89
CA GLU A 85 -15.66 1.74 -20.19
C GLU A 85 -14.53 2.66 -19.72
N GLU A 86 -14.07 3.58 -20.57
CA GLU A 86 -13.07 4.61 -20.21
C GLU A 86 -13.56 5.51 -19.07
N GLU A 87 -14.84 5.92 -19.08
CA GLU A 87 -15.43 6.70 -18.00
C GLU A 87 -15.41 5.93 -16.67
N ARG A 88 -15.78 4.64 -16.69
CA ARG A 88 -15.75 3.79 -15.49
C ARG A 88 -14.33 3.62 -14.95
N GLU A 89 -13.35 3.40 -15.82
CA GLU A 89 -11.93 3.29 -15.41
C GLU A 89 -11.42 4.61 -14.81
N ALA A 90 -11.83 5.75 -15.36
CA ALA A 90 -11.49 7.06 -14.83
C ALA A 90 -12.14 7.28 -13.44
N GLU A 91 -13.40 6.88 -13.24
CA GLU A 91 -14.05 6.94 -11.93
C GLU A 91 -13.38 6.03 -10.90
N GLU A 92 -13.04 4.80 -11.27
CA GLU A 92 -12.34 3.86 -10.39
C GLU A 92 -10.96 4.42 -9.99
N SER A 93 -10.25 5.03 -10.93
CA SER A 93 -8.96 5.69 -10.67
C SER A 93 -9.10 6.83 -9.66
N ARG A 94 -10.10 7.70 -9.82
CA ARG A 94 -10.38 8.79 -8.86
C ARG A 94 -10.77 8.26 -7.48
N ALA A 95 -11.55 7.19 -7.42
CA ALA A 95 -11.94 6.56 -6.16
C ALA A 95 -10.72 5.95 -5.44
N ALA A 96 -9.81 5.32 -6.18
CA ALA A 96 -8.57 4.78 -5.63
C ALA A 96 -7.65 5.88 -5.09
N GLU A 97 -7.52 7.01 -5.80
CA GLU A 97 -6.78 8.18 -5.31
C GLU A 97 -7.39 8.75 -4.02
N ALA A 98 -8.70 8.99 -4.00
CA ALA A 98 -9.39 9.48 -2.81
C ALA A 98 -9.24 8.53 -1.61
N SER A 99 -9.23 7.21 -1.84
CA SER A 99 -8.98 6.22 -0.78
C SER A 99 -7.57 6.34 -0.21
N ARG A 100 -6.55 6.54 -1.06
CA ARG A 100 -5.15 6.72 -0.62
C ARG A 100 -4.99 7.99 0.20
N GLU A 101 -5.56 9.11 -0.26
CA GLU A 101 -5.52 10.37 0.49
C GLU A 101 -6.18 10.26 1.87
N ALA A 102 -7.30 9.52 1.95
CA ALA A 102 -7.98 9.27 3.22
C ALA A 102 -7.14 8.38 4.17
N GLU A 103 -6.40 7.41 3.65
CA GLU A 103 -5.48 6.60 4.44
C GLU A 103 -4.26 7.40 4.93
N GLU A 104 -3.67 8.21 4.06
CA GLU A 104 -2.56 9.11 4.43
C GLU A 104 -2.98 10.10 5.51
N SER A 105 -4.19 10.66 5.40
CA SER A 105 -4.75 11.56 6.41
C SER A 105 -4.90 10.88 7.77
N ARG A 106 -5.44 9.66 7.80
CA ARG A 106 -5.56 8.85 9.03
C ARG A 106 -4.19 8.50 9.63
N ALA A 107 -3.21 8.17 8.79
CA ALA A 107 -1.86 7.88 9.24
C ALA A 107 -1.17 9.12 9.84
N ALA A 108 -1.39 10.30 9.24
CA ALA A 108 -0.87 11.56 9.76
C ALA A 108 -1.48 11.93 11.11
N GLU A 109 -2.79 11.72 11.29
CA GLU A 109 -3.49 11.93 12.56
C GLU A 109 -2.96 10.99 13.65
N ALA A 110 -2.89 9.68 13.37
CA ALA A 110 -2.33 8.70 14.30
C ALA A 110 -0.88 9.02 14.71
N SER A 111 -0.07 9.56 13.78
CA SER A 111 1.30 9.98 14.07
C SER A 111 1.36 11.19 15.03
N ARG A 112 0.41 12.13 14.91
CA ARG A 112 0.28 13.28 15.83
C ARG A 112 -0.13 12.80 17.23
N GLU A 113 -1.15 11.95 17.32
CA GLU A 113 -1.60 11.39 18.60
C GLU A 113 -0.46 10.63 19.31
N ALA A 114 0.27 9.78 18.58
CA ALA A 114 1.41 9.05 19.14
C ALA A 114 2.54 9.98 19.60
N ARG A 115 2.70 11.15 18.99
CA ARG A 115 3.66 12.16 19.44
C ARG A 115 3.18 12.84 20.72
N GLU A 116 1.93 13.26 20.77
CA GLU A 116 1.33 13.88 21.95
C GLU A 116 1.36 12.94 23.16
N GLU A 117 1.09 11.65 22.96
CA GLU A 117 1.18 10.65 24.02
C GLU A 117 2.61 10.54 24.58
N ARG A 118 3.63 10.51 23.71
CA ARG A 118 5.04 10.47 24.14
C ARG A 118 5.43 11.74 24.91
N GLU A 119 4.95 12.90 24.48
CA GLU A 119 5.19 14.17 25.17
C GLU A 119 4.49 14.20 26.55
N ALA A 120 3.27 13.67 26.65
CA ALA A 120 2.57 13.50 27.92
C ALA A 120 3.29 12.53 28.86
N GLN A 121 3.77 11.38 28.35
CA GLN A 121 4.55 10.43 29.15
C GLN A 121 5.85 11.04 29.67
N ARG A 122 6.57 11.81 28.83
CA ARG A 122 7.78 12.55 29.26
C ARG A 122 7.46 13.56 30.35
N SER A 123 6.35 14.27 30.24
CA SER A 123 5.91 15.25 31.24
C SER A 123 5.63 14.58 32.59
N ARG A 124 4.88 13.47 32.60
CA ARG A 124 4.64 12.68 33.83
C ARG A 124 5.92 12.13 34.44
N ALA A 125 6.85 11.66 33.62
CA ALA A 125 8.14 11.17 34.10
C ALA A 125 8.98 12.30 34.73
N ALA A 126 8.93 13.51 34.17
CA ALA A 126 9.60 14.67 34.73
C ALA A 126 8.97 15.12 36.07
N GLU A 127 7.65 15.08 36.18
CA GLU A 127 6.94 15.34 37.44
C GLU A 127 7.29 14.31 38.52
N ALA A 128 7.25 13.02 38.19
CA ALA A 128 7.63 11.95 39.12
C ALA A 128 9.08 12.09 39.60
N SER A 129 10.00 12.53 38.73
CA SER A 129 11.39 12.81 39.13
C SER A 129 11.47 13.95 40.15
N ARG A 130 10.69 15.02 39.96
CA ARG A 130 10.67 16.15 40.90
C ARG A 130 10.06 15.76 42.25
N GLU A 131 9.02 14.93 42.24
CA GLU A 131 8.44 14.39 43.48
C GLU A 131 9.45 13.53 44.23
N ALA A 132 10.19 12.66 43.52
CA ALA A 132 11.25 11.85 44.13
C ALA A 132 12.40 12.68 44.72
N ASP A 133 12.80 13.76 44.05
CA ASP A 133 13.80 14.70 44.60
C ASP A 133 13.27 15.45 45.83
N ALA A 134 12.01 15.90 45.80
CA ALA A 134 11.37 16.57 46.93
C ALA A 134 11.14 15.65 48.14
N GLU A 135 10.94 14.35 47.92
CA GLU A 135 10.84 13.36 49.00
C GLU A 135 12.22 13.08 49.62
N ARG A 136 13.29 13.07 48.82
CA ARG A 136 14.67 13.00 49.32
C ARG A 136 15.07 14.21 50.16
N GLU A 137 14.58 15.41 49.82
CA GLU A 137 14.79 16.62 50.63
C GLU A 137 13.96 16.64 51.94
N GLN A 138 12.87 15.87 52.01
CA GLN A 138 12.01 15.77 53.19
C GLN A 138 12.35 14.58 54.10
N GLU A 139 13.21 13.66 53.66
CA GLU A 139 13.86 12.73 54.57
C GLU A 139 14.65 13.57 55.58
N PRO A 140 14.30 13.53 56.87
CA PRO A 140 14.97 14.35 57.86
C PRO A 140 16.44 13.97 57.84
N GLU A 141 17.31 14.90 57.45
CA GLU A 141 18.73 14.80 57.73
C GLU A 141 18.84 14.46 59.21
N GLU A 142 19.16 13.20 59.54
CA GLU A 142 19.63 12.88 60.87
C GLU A 142 20.76 13.88 61.12
N PRO A 143 20.71 14.66 62.22
CA PRO A 143 21.80 15.57 62.50
C PRO A 143 23.04 14.72 62.47
N VAL A 144 24.04 15.15 61.68
CA VAL A 144 25.37 14.56 61.52
C VAL A 144 26.11 14.59 62.87
N ARG A 145 25.50 13.96 63.88
CA ARG A 145 26.01 13.69 65.20
C ARG A 145 26.96 12.53 64.97
N SER A 146 28.16 12.97 64.61
CA SER A 146 29.39 12.25 64.77
C SER A 146 29.60 11.12 63.77
N ALA A 147 30.21 11.45 62.63
CA ALA A 147 30.98 10.48 61.84
C ALA A 147 32.16 9.86 62.63
N TRP A 148 32.32 10.25 63.90
CA TRP A 148 33.24 9.66 64.84
C TRP A 148 32.51 8.61 65.69
N PRO A 149 33.05 7.40 65.83
CA PRO A 149 32.48 6.38 66.70
C PRO A 149 32.49 6.86 68.15
N ASP A 150 31.52 6.43 68.95
CA ASP A 150 31.50 6.73 70.38
C ASP A 150 32.74 6.14 71.09
N PRO A 151 33.27 6.81 72.12
CA PRO A 151 34.36 6.26 72.92
C PRO A 151 33.92 4.95 73.60
N PRO A 152 34.84 4.02 73.88
CA PRO A 152 34.50 2.65 74.31
C PRO A 152 33.82 2.57 75.68
N PHE A 153 33.96 3.60 76.52
CA PHE A 153 33.32 3.71 77.83
C PHE A 153 33.29 5.19 78.27
N PRO A 154 32.37 5.59 79.17
CA PRO A 154 32.37 6.94 79.72
C PRO A 154 33.63 7.18 80.56
N ALA A 155 34.28 8.33 80.35
CA ALA A 155 35.45 8.71 81.14
C ALA A 155 35.04 8.94 82.62
N GLN A 156 35.87 8.47 83.56
CA GLN A 156 35.58 8.56 84.99
C GLN A 156 36.39 9.69 85.65
N GLY A 157 35.75 10.38 86.60
CA GLY A 157 36.42 11.41 87.41
C GLY A 157 36.77 12.66 86.61
N ASN A 158 38.03 13.09 86.70
CA ASN A 158 38.57 14.25 85.99
C ASN A 158 39.27 13.89 84.67
N LEU A 159 38.94 12.74 84.08
CA LEU A 159 39.48 12.31 82.79
C LEU A 159 38.47 12.61 81.68
N GLU A 160 38.98 12.94 80.50
CA GLU A 160 38.19 13.09 79.29
C GLU A 160 38.85 12.33 78.13
N TRP A 161 38.03 11.85 77.19
CA TRP A 161 38.54 11.29 75.95
C TRP A 161 38.94 12.41 74.99
N ALA A 162 40.14 12.30 74.46
CA ALA A 162 40.64 13.16 73.40
C ALA A 162 41.01 12.31 72.18
N THR A 163 40.64 12.79 70.99
CA THR A 163 41.03 12.17 69.72
C THR A 163 42.50 12.44 69.44
N ASN A 164 43.25 11.42 69.05
CA ASN A 164 44.65 11.49 68.63
C ASN A 164 44.82 10.99 67.19
N GLY A 165 45.47 11.77 66.34
CA GLY A 165 45.62 11.57 64.88
C GLY A 165 45.60 12.91 64.12
N PRO A 166 45.54 12.91 62.77
CA PRO A 166 45.45 11.76 61.88
C PRO A 166 46.77 11.00 61.73
N TYR A 167 46.69 9.68 61.71
CA TYR A 167 47.76 8.79 61.29
C TYR A 167 47.58 8.38 59.83
N GLN A 168 48.70 8.18 59.13
CA GLN A 168 48.73 7.79 57.72
C GLN A 168 48.25 6.35 57.48
N SER A 169 48.25 5.49 58.51
CA SER A 169 47.81 4.09 58.39
C SER A 169 47.37 3.51 59.75
N MET A 170 46.56 2.46 59.70
CA MET A 170 46.17 1.68 60.89
C MET A 170 47.37 1.13 61.65
N TRP A 171 48.43 0.77 60.93
CA TRP A 171 49.65 0.25 61.54
C TRP A 171 50.38 1.31 62.38
N THR A 172 50.54 2.53 61.85
CA THR A 172 51.18 3.64 62.60
C THR A 172 50.34 4.06 63.80
N CYS A 173 49.01 4.04 63.65
CA CYS A 173 48.09 4.32 64.74
C CYS A 173 48.24 3.29 65.87
N ASN A 174 48.15 1.99 65.56
CA ASN A 174 48.29 0.92 66.56
C ASN A 174 49.64 0.96 67.26
N GLN A 175 50.73 1.16 66.51
CA GLN A 175 52.07 1.29 67.10
C GLN A 175 52.14 2.44 68.11
N THR A 176 51.52 3.58 67.80
CA THR A 176 51.53 4.76 68.67
C THR A 176 50.63 4.57 69.89
N ALA A 177 49.44 4.01 69.70
CA ALA A 177 48.50 3.71 70.77
C ALA A 177 49.10 2.71 71.78
N ASP A 178 49.70 1.62 71.29
CA ASP A 178 50.27 0.57 72.13
C ASP A 178 51.61 1.00 72.77
N GLY A 179 52.46 1.71 72.02
CA GLY A 179 53.83 2.02 72.44
C GLY A 179 53.97 3.25 73.33
N HIS A 180 53.21 4.32 73.08
CA HIS A 180 53.37 5.60 73.78
C HIS A 180 52.41 5.78 74.96
N TYR A 181 51.22 5.18 74.88
CA TYR A 181 50.14 5.41 75.85
C TYR A 181 49.70 4.13 76.59
N GLY A 182 50.00 2.96 76.03
CA GLY A 182 49.62 1.66 76.56
C GLY A 182 48.11 1.37 76.42
N ASN A 183 47.77 0.09 76.25
CA ASN A 183 46.44 -0.37 75.84
C ASN A 183 45.28 -0.10 76.84
N ILE A 184 45.56 0.48 78.01
CA ILE A 184 44.56 0.69 79.08
C ILE A 184 43.94 2.10 78.98
N ASN A 185 44.67 3.06 78.41
CA ASN A 185 44.21 4.45 78.32
C ASN A 185 43.86 4.89 76.89
N THR A 186 43.74 3.93 75.97
CA THR A 186 43.49 4.16 74.55
C THR A 186 42.33 3.31 74.02
N SER A 187 41.65 3.79 72.98
CA SER A 187 40.71 2.97 72.20
C SER A 187 41.42 2.25 71.06
N ASN A 188 40.71 1.31 70.44
CA ASN A 188 41.11 0.80 69.12
C ASN A 188 41.17 1.96 68.12
N CYS A 189 42.08 1.84 67.15
CA CYS A 189 42.16 2.75 66.02
C CYS A 189 40.95 2.61 65.11
N PHE A 190 40.50 3.72 64.53
CA PHE A 190 39.36 3.79 63.62
C PHE A 190 39.59 4.88 62.55
N THR A 191 38.87 4.79 61.43
CA THR A 191 38.99 5.76 60.33
C THR A 191 38.00 6.90 60.54
N GLY A 192 38.50 8.14 60.52
CA GLY A 192 37.68 9.36 60.62
C GLY A 192 37.02 9.74 59.29
N PRO A 193 36.10 10.72 59.30
CA PRO A 193 35.39 11.20 58.11
C PRO A 193 36.30 11.79 57.02
N ASP A 194 37.50 12.22 57.40
CA ASP A 194 38.55 12.75 56.53
C ASP A 194 39.44 11.65 55.92
N GLY A 195 39.17 10.37 56.20
CA GLY A 195 39.95 9.22 55.73
C GLY A 195 41.26 8.98 56.49
N GLY A 196 41.59 9.84 57.46
CA GLY A 196 42.70 9.63 58.39
C GLY A 196 42.38 8.58 59.44
N VAL A 197 43.42 7.99 60.05
CA VAL A 197 43.25 7.04 61.14
C VAL A 197 43.44 7.74 62.49
N TYR A 198 42.59 7.43 63.46
CA TYR A 198 42.56 8.05 64.78
C TYR A 198 42.35 7.02 65.87
N PHE A 199 42.65 7.37 67.12
CA PHE A 199 42.19 6.66 68.30
C PHE A 199 41.83 7.65 69.40
N TYR A 200 41.07 7.23 70.40
CA TYR A 200 40.79 8.01 71.60
C TYR A 200 41.82 7.70 72.68
N MET A 201 42.29 8.72 73.39
CA MET A 201 43.10 8.58 74.60
C MET A 201 42.48 9.30 75.80
N LEU A 202 42.60 8.74 76.99
CA LEU A 202 42.22 9.43 78.23
C LEU A 202 43.28 10.46 78.60
N ARG A 203 42.85 11.70 78.85
CA ARG A 203 43.69 12.76 79.42
C ARG A 203 42.98 13.43 80.59
N GLN A 204 43.72 14.19 81.40
CA GLN A 204 43.08 15.05 82.41
C GLN A 204 42.24 16.12 81.71
N ALA A 205 40.99 16.28 82.14
CA ALA A 205 40.10 17.34 81.68
C ALA A 205 40.74 18.69 81.97
N ALA A 206 40.85 19.54 80.94
CA ALA A 206 41.29 20.91 81.12
C ALA A 206 40.23 21.65 81.97
N ARG A 207 40.60 22.07 83.18
CA ARG A 207 39.76 22.92 84.03
C ARG A 207 39.94 24.39 83.69
#